data_AF-A0A522Z0Z1-F1
#
_entry.id   AF-A0A522Z0Z1-F1
#
_cell.length_a   1.000
_cell.length_b   1.000
_cell.length_c   1.000
_cell.angle_alpha   90.00
_cell.angle_beta   90.00
_cell.angle_gamma   90.00
#
_symmetry.space_group_name_H-M   'P 1'
#
loop_
_entity.id
_entity.type
_entity.pdbx_description
1 polymer ?
#
loop_
_entity_poly.entity_id
_entity_poly.type
_entity_poly.pdbx_seq_one_letter_code
_entity_poly.pdbx_strand_id
1 'polypeptide(L)'
;MATDYLSLTALLISLTAVGFSIVKFKKESKVQIQADLVSTLTKITDIVRNDAVRECREMLRESEIMHKIKSGKEMPPELDDQTEKAARYVAVAYDKLGFILKHDEDLENRVLEWHGDDIAEMWTMLQPVVKNIWRKRKPRYAMEFERLGKRAEEIEIEVDDSGV
;
A
#
# COMPACT_ATOMS: atom_id res chain seq x y z
N MET A 1 -2.81 -19.24 -12.13
CA MET A 1 -2.25 -19.10 -13.49
C MET A 1 -3.22 -18.44 -14.47
N ALA A 2 -4.39 -19.00 -14.82
CA ALA A 2 -5.32 -18.32 -15.76
C ALA A 2 -6.02 -17.08 -15.17
N THR A 3 -6.27 -17.08 -13.86
CA THR A 3 -6.90 -15.99 -13.09
C THR A 3 -6.01 -14.74 -12.99
N ASP A 4 -4.69 -14.94 -12.90
CA ASP A 4 -3.72 -13.84 -12.71
C ASP A 4 -3.60 -12.98 -13.99
N TYR A 5 -3.73 -13.59 -15.17
CA TYR A 5 -3.76 -12.87 -16.45
C TYR A 5 -5.07 -12.13 -16.70
N LEU A 6 -6.18 -12.65 -16.18
CA LEU A 6 -7.50 -12.00 -16.26
C LEU A 6 -7.56 -10.75 -15.39
N SER A 7 -7.01 -10.83 -14.17
CA SER A 7 -6.81 -9.66 -13.30
C SER A 7 -5.86 -8.63 -13.94
N LEU A 8 -4.74 -9.09 -14.52
CA LEU A 8 -3.74 -8.25 -15.18
C LEU A 8 -4.29 -7.49 -16.40
N THR A 9 -5.14 -8.14 -17.20
CA THR A 9 -5.80 -7.50 -18.34
C THR A 9 -6.92 -6.56 -17.90
N ALA A 10 -7.71 -6.92 -16.89
CA ALA A 10 -8.73 -6.02 -16.33
C ALA A 10 -8.12 -4.75 -15.72
N LEU A 11 -6.98 -4.87 -15.02
CA LEU A 11 -6.23 -3.76 -14.44
C LEU A 11 -5.70 -2.81 -15.52
N LEU A 12 -5.04 -3.37 -16.55
CA LEU A 12 -4.53 -2.61 -17.70
C LEU A 12 -5.66 -1.98 -18.55
N ILE A 13 -6.79 -2.66 -18.72
CA ILE A 13 -7.97 -2.14 -19.45
C ILE A 13 -8.64 -1.02 -18.66
N SER A 14 -8.75 -1.16 -17.34
CA SER A 14 -9.32 -0.13 -16.47
C SER A 14 -8.44 1.13 -16.40
N LEU A 15 -7.10 0.96 -16.47
CA LEU A 15 -6.12 2.04 -16.46
C LEU A 15 -6.02 2.74 -17.83
N THR A 16 -6.17 2.01 -18.93
CA THR A 16 -6.27 2.61 -20.27
C THR A 16 -7.57 3.38 -20.47
N ALA A 17 -8.68 2.97 -19.84
CA ALA A 17 -9.95 3.71 -19.85
C ALA A 17 -9.86 5.06 -19.10
N VAL A 18 -9.10 5.13 -18.00
CA VAL A 18 -8.76 6.40 -17.31
C VAL A 18 -7.90 7.27 -18.22
N GLY A 19 -6.93 6.67 -18.92
CA GLY A 19 -6.12 7.35 -19.94
C GLY A 19 -6.95 7.96 -21.07
N PHE A 20 -8.00 7.27 -21.54
CA PHE A 20 -8.88 7.76 -22.62
C PHE A 20 -9.82 8.89 -22.21
N SER A 21 -10.31 8.93 -20.97
CA SER A 21 -11.18 10.03 -20.51
C SER A 21 -10.44 11.38 -20.48
N ILE A 22 -9.11 11.35 -20.31
CA ILE A 22 -8.22 12.52 -20.31
C ILE A 22 -7.87 12.98 -21.74
N VAL A 23 -8.05 12.14 -22.77
CA VAL A 23 -7.64 12.40 -24.17
C VAL A 23 -8.31 13.64 -24.79
N LYS A 24 -9.45 14.11 -24.27
CA LYS A 24 -10.14 15.31 -24.80
C LYS A 24 -9.44 16.65 -24.49
N PHE A 25 -8.43 16.72 -23.64
CA PHE A 25 -7.74 17.99 -23.34
C PHE A 25 -6.34 18.08 -23.98
N LYS A 26 -6.24 18.96 -25.00
CA LYS A 26 -5.11 19.73 -25.60
C LYS A 26 -3.70 19.11 -25.75
N LYS A 27 -3.10 19.33 -26.93
CA LYS A 27 -2.16 18.43 -27.64
C LYS A 27 -0.65 18.63 -27.41
N GLU A 28 -0.19 19.56 -26.56
CA GLU A 28 1.26 19.80 -26.35
C GLU A 28 1.77 19.49 -24.93
N SER A 29 0.93 19.47 -23.90
CA SER A 29 1.29 18.93 -22.56
C SER A 29 1.24 17.39 -22.50
N LYS A 30 0.75 16.74 -23.55
CA LYS A 30 0.38 15.31 -23.53
C LYS A 30 1.55 14.37 -23.36
N VAL A 31 2.71 14.63 -23.94
CA VAL A 31 3.85 13.69 -23.87
C VAL A 31 4.44 13.66 -22.46
N GLN A 32 4.53 14.81 -21.81
CA GLN A 32 5.07 14.92 -20.45
C GLN A 32 4.08 14.36 -19.42
N ILE A 33 2.78 14.67 -19.56
CA ILE A 33 1.71 14.09 -18.73
C ILE A 33 1.62 12.56 -18.93
N GLN A 34 1.78 12.07 -20.16
CA GLN A 34 1.79 10.63 -20.44
C GLN A 34 3.02 9.94 -19.86
N ALA A 35 4.19 10.56 -19.91
CA ALA A 35 5.41 10.02 -19.29
C ALA A 35 5.28 9.98 -17.75
N ASP A 36 4.70 11.02 -17.14
CA ASP A 36 4.44 11.08 -15.71
C ASP A 36 3.41 10.04 -15.27
N LEU A 37 2.35 9.83 -16.05
CA LEU A 37 1.34 8.80 -15.79
C LEU A 37 1.94 7.39 -15.90
N VAL A 38 2.70 7.10 -16.97
CA VAL A 38 3.37 5.79 -17.13
C VAL A 38 4.39 5.57 -16.01
N SER A 39 5.18 6.59 -15.64
CA SER A 39 6.12 6.50 -14.52
C SER A 39 5.40 6.24 -13.18
N THR A 40 4.27 6.88 -12.96
CA THR A 40 3.43 6.69 -11.77
C THR A 40 2.90 5.27 -11.70
N LEU A 41 2.39 4.74 -12.81
CA LEU A 41 1.89 3.37 -12.90
C LEU A 41 2.99 2.33 -12.73
N THR A 42 4.17 2.55 -13.31
CA THR A 42 5.33 1.67 -13.10
C THR A 42 5.73 1.65 -11.63
N LYS A 43 5.81 2.81 -10.95
CA LYS A 43 6.13 2.87 -9.52
C LYS A 43 5.11 2.14 -8.63
N ILE A 44 3.82 2.27 -8.93
CA ILE A 44 2.77 1.54 -8.21
C ILE A 44 2.94 0.04 -8.43
N THR A 45 3.12 -0.37 -9.69
CA THR A 45 3.32 -1.78 -10.04
C THR A 45 4.56 -2.36 -9.37
N ASP A 46 5.66 -1.63 -9.37
CA ASP A 46 6.93 -2.03 -8.75
C ASP A 46 6.85 -2.15 -7.24
N ILE A 47 5.92 -1.45 -6.58
CA ILE A 47 5.70 -1.56 -5.12
C ILE A 47 4.75 -2.72 -4.82
N VAL A 48 3.63 -2.77 -5.52
CA VAL A 48 2.56 -3.76 -5.31
C VAL A 48 3.04 -5.18 -5.64
N ARG A 49 3.74 -5.33 -6.77
CA ARG A 49 4.24 -6.62 -7.27
C ARG A 49 5.70 -6.88 -6.92
N ASN A 50 6.29 -6.09 -6.03
CA ASN A 50 7.65 -6.32 -5.62
C ASN A 50 7.75 -7.66 -4.88
N ASP A 51 8.50 -8.61 -5.44
CA ASP A 51 8.71 -9.89 -4.78
C ASP A 51 9.38 -9.71 -3.41
N ALA A 52 10.29 -8.74 -3.26
CA ALA A 52 10.93 -8.47 -1.98
C ALA A 52 9.97 -7.85 -0.95
N VAL A 53 9.02 -6.99 -1.37
CA VAL A 53 7.99 -6.47 -0.45
C VAL A 53 7.07 -7.62 -0.04
N ARG A 54 6.66 -8.48 -0.98
CA ARG A 54 5.85 -9.66 -0.67
C ARG A 54 6.55 -10.59 0.32
N GLU A 55 7.81 -10.94 0.06
CA GLU A 55 8.62 -11.77 0.97
C GLU A 55 8.75 -11.14 2.36
N CYS A 56 8.95 -9.82 2.43
CA CYS A 56 8.96 -9.12 3.71
C CYS A 56 7.59 -9.18 4.42
N ARG A 57 6.47 -9.08 3.69
CA ARG A 57 5.13 -9.23 4.29
C ARG A 57 4.92 -10.63 4.84
N GLU A 58 5.27 -11.67 4.08
CA GLU A 58 5.17 -13.05 4.55
C GLU A 58 6.04 -13.29 5.78
N MET A 59 7.26 -12.76 5.81
CA MET A 59 8.13 -12.84 6.99
C MET A 59 7.51 -12.18 8.22
N LEU A 60 6.82 -11.05 8.06
CA LEU A 60 6.10 -10.40 9.16
C LEU A 60 4.87 -11.21 9.60
N ARG A 61 4.17 -11.86 8.67
CA ARG A 61 3.06 -12.77 8.95
C ARG A 61 3.49 -14.04 9.69
N GLU A 62 4.70 -14.52 9.45
CA GLU A 62 5.25 -15.69 10.15
C GLU A 62 5.85 -15.33 11.52
N SER A 63 6.09 -14.04 11.79
CA SER A 63 6.71 -13.58 13.03
C SER A 63 5.74 -13.62 14.22
N GLU A 64 6.04 -14.47 15.20
CA GLU A 64 5.28 -14.53 16.46
C GLU A 64 5.24 -13.18 17.19
N ILE A 65 6.35 -12.42 17.14
CA ILE A 65 6.44 -11.10 17.78
C ILE A 65 5.46 -10.13 17.13
N MET A 66 5.37 -10.13 15.80
CA MET A 66 4.43 -9.28 15.08
C MET A 66 2.98 -9.60 15.42
N HIS A 67 2.63 -10.89 15.60
CA HIS A 67 1.30 -11.29 16.06
C HIS A 67 1.00 -10.85 17.49
N LYS A 68 1.98 -10.95 18.40
CA LYS A 68 1.83 -10.45 19.78
C LYS A 68 1.60 -8.95 19.80
N ILE A 69 2.35 -8.20 18.99
CA ILE A 69 2.18 -6.76 18.79
C ILE A 69 0.79 -6.43 18.23
N LYS A 70 0.36 -7.13 17.17
CA LYS A 70 -0.97 -6.96 16.55
C LYS A 70 -2.10 -7.18 17.56
N SER A 71 -1.98 -8.20 18.41
CA SER A 71 -2.99 -8.54 19.43
C SER A 71 -3.02 -7.60 20.64
N GLY A 72 -2.12 -6.60 20.73
CA GLY A 72 -2.05 -5.66 21.85
C GLY A 72 -1.58 -6.29 23.17
N LYS A 73 -1.07 -7.52 23.13
CA LYS A 73 -0.65 -8.27 24.33
C LYS A 73 0.70 -7.81 24.90
N GLU A 74 1.53 -7.16 24.09
CA GLU A 74 2.85 -6.66 24.50
C GLU A 74 3.08 -5.24 23.97
N MET A 75 3.68 -4.37 24.79
CA MET A 75 4.31 -3.14 24.30
C MET A 75 5.46 -3.57 23.38
N PRO A 76 5.59 -3.03 22.16
CA PRO A 76 6.42 -3.68 21.14
C PRO A 76 7.85 -3.85 21.67
N PRO A 77 8.32 -5.10 21.84
CA PRO A 77 9.70 -5.36 22.23
C PRO A 77 10.64 -4.84 21.14
N GLU A 78 11.92 -4.75 21.45
CA GLU A 78 12.93 -4.53 20.42
C GLU A 78 12.85 -5.70 19.43
N LEU A 79 12.58 -5.39 18.15
CA LEU A 79 12.52 -6.38 17.10
C LEU A 79 13.94 -6.92 16.86
N ASP A 80 14.06 -8.20 16.50
CA ASP A 80 15.34 -8.68 15.98
C ASP A 80 15.68 -7.96 14.66
N ASP A 81 16.97 -7.92 14.32
CA ASP A 81 17.48 -7.17 13.16
C ASP A 81 16.78 -7.53 11.85
N GLN A 82 16.43 -8.81 11.67
CA GLN A 82 15.81 -9.29 10.44
C GLN A 82 14.35 -8.84 10.36
N THR A 83 13.58 -9.04 11.43
CA THR A 83 12.19 -8.58 11.52
C THR A 83 12.11 -7.05 11.42
N GLU A 84 13.01 -6.30 12.08
CA GLU A 84 13.04 -4.84 11.97
C GLU A 84 13.31 -4.39 10.53
N LYS A 85 14.25 -5.04 9.83
CA LYS A 85 14.57 -4.70 8.45
C LYS A 85 13.39 -4.96 7.53
N ALA A 86 12.72 -6.10 7.65
CA ALA A 86 11.51 -6.41 6.88
C ALA A 86 10.39 -5.40 7.18
N ALA A 87 10.13 -5.12 8.46
CA ALA A 87 9.12 -4.17 8.92
C ALA A 87 9.36 -2.77 8.35
N ARG A 88 10.61 -2.28 8.39
CA ARG A 88 10.99 -0.98 7.80
C ARG A 88 10.84 -0.97 6.29
N TYR A 89 11.19 -2.07 5.61
CA TYR A 89 11.08 -2.16 4.16
C TYR A 89 9.63 -2.07 3.71
N VAL A 90 8.73 -2.81 4.37
CA VAL A 90 7.28 -2.76 4.13
C VAL A 90 6.72 -1.37 4.44
N ALA A 91 7.06 -0.80 5.59
CA ALA A 91 6.60 0.54 5.97
C ALA A 91 7.01 1.62 4.96
N VAL A 92 8.25 1.57 4.45
CA VAL A 92 8.73 2.51 3.43
C VAL A 92 8.06 2.28 2.07
N ALA A 93 7.81 1.02 1.70
CA ALA A 93 7.12 0.69 0.46
C ALA A 93 5.70 1.27 0.45
N TYR A 94 4.94 1.07 1.53
CA TYR A 94 3.60 1.63 1.64
C TYR A 94 3.58 3.14 1.87
N ASP A 95 4.57 3.73 2.53
CA ASP A 95 4.69 5.18 2.65
C ASP A 95 4.91 5.84 1.27
N LYS A 96 5.74 5.22 0.42
CA LYS A 96 5.89 5.64 -0.98
C LYS A 96 4.60 5.47 -1.77
N LEU A 97 3.89 4.36 -1.60
CA LEU A 97 2.61 4.12 -2.25
C LEU A 97 1.59 5.21 -1.86
N GLY A 98 1.42 5.46 -0.56
CA GLY A 98 0.51 6.49 -0.05
C GLY A 98 0.89 7.89 -0.55
N PHE A 99 2.19 8.19 -0.67
CA PHE A 99 2.65 9.46 -1.23
C PHE A 99 2.29 9.62 -2.71
N ILE A 100 2.35 8.55 -3.50
CA ILE A 100 1.99 8.56 -4.92
C ILE A 100 0.47 8.74 -5.08
N LEU A 101 -0.32 8.04 -4.27
CA LEU A 101 -1.77 7.97 -4.41
C LEU A 101 -2.52 9.21 -3.89
N LYS A 102 -1.94 9.97 -2.94
CA LYS A 102 -2.64 11.06 -2.24
C LYS A 102 -3.19 12.19 -3.11
N HIS A 103 -2.80 12.25 -4.39
CA HIS A 103 -3.23 13.27 -5.34
C HIS A 103 -4.25 12.76 -6.36
N ASP A 104 -4.59 11.47 -6.34
CA ASP A 104 -5.52 10.82 -7.26
C ASP A 104 -6.42 9.86 -6.48
N GLU A 105 -7.58 10.38 -6.05
CA GLU A 105 -8.53 9.67 -5.19
C GLU A 105 -9.13 8.44 -5.89
N ASP A 106 -9.43 8.54 -7.18
CA ASP A 106 -9.96 7.43 -7.98
C ASP A 106 -8.94 6.28 -8.06
N LEU A 107 -7.68 6.61 -8.32
CA LEU A 107 -6.60 5.63 -8.35
C LEU A 107 -6.35 5.02 -6.98
N GLU A 108 -6.39 5.83 -5.92
CA GLU A 108 -6.23 5.34 -4.56
C GLU A 108 -7.33 4.34 -4.18
N ASN A 109 -8.58 4.66 -4.49
CA ASN A 109 -9.73 3.77 -4.21
C ASN A 109 -9.55 2.43 -4.91
N ARG A 110 -9.15 2.41 -6.19
CA ARG A 110 -8.90 1.14 -6.92
C ARG A 110 -7.77 0.31 -6.32
N VAL A 111 -6.69 0.97 -5.86
CA VAL A 111 -5.60 0.26 -5.20
C VAL A 111 -6.07 -0.33 -3.87
N LEU A 112 -6.89 0.39 -3.11
CA LEU A 112 -7.48 -0.10 -1.87
C LEU A 112 -8.51 -1.21 -2.11
N GLU A 113 -9.28 -1.19 -3.19
CA GLU A 113 -10.17 -2.31 -3.57
C GLU A 113 -9.41 -3.61 -3.86
N TRP A 114 -8.20 -3.53 -4.40
CA TRP A 114 -7.42 -4.72 -4.78
C TRP A 114 -6.40 -5.17 -3.73
N HIS A 115 -5.87 -4.24 -2.96
CA HIS A 115 -4.78 -4.47 -2.01
C HIS A 115 -5.06 -3.92 -0.62
N GLY A 116 -6.29 -3.49 -0.36
CA GLY A 116 -6.74 -2.93 0.92
C GLY A 116 -6.43 -3.86 2.09
N ASP A 117 -6.82 -5.13 1.99
CA ASP A 117 -6.60 -6.13 3.05
C ASP A 117 -5.12 -6.24 3.44
N ASP A 118 -4.22 -6.35 2.45
CA ASP A 118 -2.78 -6.40 2.67
C ASP A 118 -2.27 -5.10 3.34
N ILE A 119 -2.76 -3.94 2.88
CA ILE A 119 -2.36 -2.63 3.40
C ILE A 119 -2.87 -2.44 4.84
N ALA A 120 -4.13 -2.76 5.11
CA ALA A 120 -4.77 -2.70 6.41
C ALA A 120 -4.06 -3.64 7.39
N GLU A 121 -3.88 -4.90 7.02
CA GLU A 121 -3.21 -5.89 7.85
C GLU A 121 -1.80 -5.42 8.24
N MET A 122 -1.01 -4.99 7.25
CA MET A 122 0.36 -4.54 7.49
C MET A 122 0.38 -3.27 8.34
N TRP A 123 -0.57 -2.36 8.14
CA TRP A 123 -0.71 -1.18 8.98
C TRP A 123 -1.04 -1.56 10.42
N THR A 124 -2.02 -2.45 10.64
CA THR A 124 -2.40 -2.91 11.97
C THR A 124 -1.22 -3.59 12.69
N MET A 125 -0.42 -4.39 11.99
CA MET A 125 0.79 -5.01 12.55
C MET A 125 1.88 -3.98 12.90
N LEU A 126 2.13 -3.02 12.01
CA LEU A 126 3.28 -2.11 12.12
C LEU A 126 2.98 -0.84 12.91
N GLN A 127 1.73 -0.42 13.04
CA GLN A 127 1.36 0.83 13.70
C GLN A 127 1.91 0.96 15.13
N PRO A 128 1.98 -0.08 15.98
CA PRO A 128 2.50 0.09 17.34
C PRO A 128 3.99 0.39 17.32
N VAL A 129 4.76 -0.25 16.42
CA VAL A 129 6.20 -0.03 16.26
C VAL A 129 6.47 1.34 15.65
N VAL A 130 5.73 1.69 14.59
CA VAL A 130 5.83 2.99 13.90
C VAL A 130 5.58 4.13 14.89
N LYS A 131 4.46 4.10 15.62
CA LYS A 131 4.04 5.18 16.52
C LYS A 131 4.90 5.25 17.79
N ASN A 132 5.26 4.12 18.38
CA ASN A 132 5.92 4.11 19.70
C ASN A 132 7.44 4.04 19.68
N ILE A 133 8.06 3.58 18.59
CA ILE A 133 9.52 3.40 18.52
C ILE A 133 10.09 4.32 17.45
N TRP A 134 9.64 4.17 16.20
CA TRP A 134 10.29 4.86 15.09
C TRP A 134 9.99 6.35 15.05
N ARG A 135 8.74 6.76 15.32
CA ARG A 135 8.35 8.17 15.33
C ARG A 135 8.88 8.97 16.52
N LYS A 136 9.27 8.32 17.62
CA LYS A 136 10.04 8.99 18.69
C LYS A 136 11.34 9.59 18.16
N ARG A 137 11.99 8.91 17.20
CA ARG A 137 13.24 9.37 16.56
C ARG A 137 12.99 10.23 15.31
N LYS A 138 11.96 9.89 14.52
CA LYS A 138 11.63 10.57 13.25
C LYS A 138 10.12 10.83 13.17
N PRO A 139 9.62 12.01 13.61
CA PRO A 139 8.19 12.28 13.75
C PRO A 139 7.37 12.10 12.47
N ARG A 140 7.97 12.33 11.29
CA ARG A 140 7.32 12.19 9.99
C ARG A 140 7.47 10.81 9.33
N TYR A 141 8.03 9.83 10.03
CA TYR A 141 8.24 8.50 9.46
C TYR A 141 6.90 7.79 9.21
N ALA A 142 6.73 7.24 8.00
CA ALA A 142 5.56 6.44 7.61
C ALA A 142 4.22 7.18 7.82
N MET A 143 4.16 8.48 7.47
CA MET A 143 2.95 9.29 7.61
C MET A 143 1.91 8.97 6.53
N GLU A 144 2.37 8.75 5.30
CA GLU A 144 1.48 8.40 4.18
C GLU A 144 1.05 6.94 4.27
N PHE A 145 1.90 6.07 4.85
CA PHE A 145 1.48 4.71 5.19
C PHE A 145 0.36 4.71 6.24
N GLU A 146 0.44 5.54 7.29
CA GLU A 146 -0.67 5.67 8.24
C GLU A 146 -1.96 6.14 7.58
N ARG A 147 -1.87 7.16 6.72
CA ARG A 147 -3.03 7.70 6.00
C ARG A 147 -3.67 6.60 5.15
N LEU A 148 -2.86 5.90 4.36
CA LEU A 148 -3.32 4.84 3.47
C LEU A 148 -3.86 3.64 4.25
N GLY A 149 -3.19 3.25 5.34
CA GLY A 149 -3.59 2.15 6.22
C GLY A 149 -4.94 2.38 6.89
N LYS A 150 -5.19 3.59 7.42
CA LYS A 150 -6.50 3.94 8.00
C LYS A 150 -7.62 3.89 6.97
N ARG A 151 -7.37 4.39 5.75
CA ARG A 151 -8.35 4.30 4.67
C ARG A 151 -8.64 2.86 4.27
N ALA A 152 -7.63 2.00 4.29
CA ALA A 152 -7.83 0.58 4.04
C ALA A 152 -8.69 -0.08 5.13
N GLU A 153 -8.42 0.22 6.41
CA GLU A 153 -9.23 -0.27 7.54
C GLU A 153 -10.70 0.22 7.46
N GLU A 154 -10.94 1.46 7.03
CA GLU A 154 -12.30 2.01 6.86
C GLU A 154 -13.11 1.27 5.78
N ILE A 155 -12.48 0.95 4.64
CA ILE A 155 -13.14 0.21 3.54
C ILE A 155 -13.49 -1.22 3.97
N GLU A 156 -12.60 -1.88 4.72
CA GLU A 156 -12.86 -3.24 5.23
C GLU A 156 -14.12 -3.28 6.13
N ILE A 157 -14.30 -2.26 6.97
CA ILE A 157 -15.47 -2.13 7.86
C ILE A 157 -16.76 -1.88 7.07
N GLU A 158 -16.72 -1.01 6.05
CA GLU A 158 -17.89 -0.73 5.20
C GLU A 158 -18.37 -1.95 4.41
N VAL A 159 -17.44 -2.84 4.02
CA VAL A 159 -17.78 -4.10 3.34
C VAL A 159 -18.45 -5.10 4.30
N ASP A 160 -18.00 -5.19 5.55
CA ASP A 160 -18.58 -6.10 6.55
C ASP A 160 -20.00 -5.65 7.00
N ASP A 161 -20.19 -4.33 7.18
CA ASP A 161 -21.51 -3.76 7.55
C ASP A 161 -22.53 -3.78 6.39
N SER A 162 -22.10 -3.91 5.14
CA SER A 162 -22.98 -3.94 3.97
C SER A 162 -23.51 -5.33 3.61
N GLY A 163 -23.11 -6.38 4.34
CA GLY A 163 -23.85 -7.64 4.47
C GLY A 163 -24.30 -8.30 3.15
N VAL A 164 -23.37 -8.54 2.23
CA VAL A 164 -23.58 -9.42 1.06
C VAL A 164 -23.13 -10.83 1.37
#